data_AF-A0A124FRK8-F1
#
_entry.id   AF-A0A124FRK8-F1
#
_cell.length_a   1.000
_cell.length_b   1.000
_cell.length_c   1.000
_cell.angle_alpha   90.00
_cell.angle_beta   90.00
_cell.angle_gamma   90.00
#
_symmetry.space_group_name_H-M   'P 1'
#
loop_
_entity.id
_entity.type
_entity.pdbx_description
1 polymer ?
#
loop_
_entity_poly.entity_id
_entity_poly.type
_entity_poly.pdbx_seq_one_letter_code
_entity_poly.pdbx_strand_id
1 'polypeptide(L)'
;MKMKSTILVAGVFLFAITLAGCKSSKKAVDSTFGKEVTVPCSDEEFHTDSKYFRGTGNGISIDLSTARNKAKMDANTNLAQSINTTLKSVSERYVNERQFDASSEFEQKFEQLTREVVNQQLNNVEVACYKTTQMKDGKFQVFTAVQVSKDEVLNNIANRISKDKKLQVYYDKMKFEQIFNEEMSKLESERP
;
A
#
# COMPACT_ATOMS: atom_id res chain seq x y z
N MET A 1 42.46 72.14 32.27
CA MET A 1 43.93 72.03 32.15
C MET A 1 44.25 70.69 31.51
N LYS A 2 44.89 70.69 30.33
CA LYS A 2 45.83 69.70 29.69
C LYS A 2 45.67 68.20 30.10
N MET A 3 45.70 67.16 29.25
CA MET A 3 46.14 66.99 27.86
C MET A 3 45.92 65.52 27.42
N LYS A 4 45.59 65.34 26.14
CA LYS A 4 45.87 64.24 25.17
C LYS A 4 46.54 62.94 25.67
N SER A 5 46.06 61.78 25.20
CA SER A 5 46.68 61.01 24.09
C SER A 5 46.30 59.51 24.09
N THR A 6 45.69 59.10 22.99
CA THR A 6 45.83 57.85 22.20
C THR A 6 46.77 56.74 22.72
N ILE A 7 46.27 55.50 22.86
CA ILE A 7 46.98 54.24 22.51
C ILE A 7 45.96 53.22 21.97
N LEU A 8 46.41 52.50 20.94
CA LEU A 8 45.71 51.65 19.98
C LEU A 8 46.26 50.22 20.15
N VAL A 9 45.42 49.23 20.50
CA VAL A 9 45.73 47.78 20.45
C VAL A 9 44.38 47.05 20.33
N ALA A 10 43.88 46.71 19.13
CA ALA A 10 44.19 45.50 18.36
C ALA A 10 43.89 44.18 19.12
N GLY A 11 42.80 43.51 18.73
CA GLY A 11 42.63 42.06 18.95
C GLY A 11 41.34 41.66 19.66
N VAL A 12 40.41 41.10 18.88
CA VAL A 12 39.88 39.73 19.02
C VAL A 12 38.49 39.69 18.39
N PHE A 13 38.45 39.06 17.22
CA PHE A 13 37.24 38.51 16.61
C PHE A 13 36.63 37.48 17.57
N LEU A 14 35.36 37.67 17.95
CA LEU A 14 34.47 36.59 18.38
C LEU A 14 33.04 37.01 18.05
N PHE A 15 32.67 36.74 16.81
CA PHE A 15 31.29 36.78 16.34
C PHE A 15 30.58 35.57 16.96
N ALA A 16 30.03 35.73 18.17
CA ALA A 16 29.14 34.74 18.76
C ALA A 16 27.78 34.83 18.06
N ILE A 17 27.65 34.13 16.92
CA ILE A 17 26.33 33.82 16.35
C ILE A 17 25.68 32.85 17.34
N THR A 18 24.80 33.39 18.18
CA THR A 18 23.84 32.57 18.93
C THR A 18 22.91 31.93 17.91
N LEU A 19 23.26 30.74 17.43
CA LEU A 19 22.32 29.84 16.81
C LEU A 19 21.28 29.53 17.87
N ALA A 20 20.14 30.22 17.80
CA ALA A 20 18.92 29.79 18.44
C ALA A 20 18.59 28.41 17.86
N GLY A 21 19.05 27.37 18.55
CA GLY A 21 18.64 26.01 18.28
C GLY A 21 17.14 25.97 18.44
N CYS A 22 16.42 25.87 17.32
CA CYS A 22 15.03 25.42 17.28
C CYS A 22 14.99 24.00 17.88
N LYS A 23 14.96 23.94 19.20
CA LYS A 23 14.55 22.77 19.96
C LYS A 23 13.06 22.66 19.70
N SER A 24 12.72 21.94 18.63
CA SER A 24 11.38 21.41 18.40
C SER A 24 10.94 20.74 19.69
N SER A 25 10.10 21.45 20.45
CA SER A 25 9.43 20.89 21.60
C SER A 25 8.51 19.81 21.05
N LYS A 26 8.91 18.54 21.19
CA LYS A 26 7.97 17.43 21.08
C LYS A 26 6.81 17.77 22.00
N LYS A 27 5.66 18.12 21.43
CA LYS A 27 4.42 18.35 22.17
C LYS A 27 4.20 17.11 23.03
N ALA A 28 4.09 17.31 24.34
CA ALA A 28 3.72 16.23 25.25
C ALA A 28 2.34 15.72 24.79
N VAL A 29 2.29 14.48 24.35
CA VAL A 29 1.04 13.81 24.00
C VAL A 29 0.23 13.66 25.28
N ASP A 30 -0.96 14.23 25.28
CA ASP A 30 -1.88 14.16 26.42
C ASP A 30 -2.23 12.69 26.71
N SER A 31 -1.86 12.19 27.89
CA SER A 31 -1.97 10.78 28.27
C SER A 31 -3.42 10.29 28.40
N THR A 32 -4.40 11.19 28.30
CA THR A 32 -5.83 10.91 28.36
C THR A 32 -6.34 10.10 27.16
N PHE A 33 -5.64 10.15 26.02
CA PHE A 33 -6.04 9.49 24.77
C PHE A 33 -5.31 8.15 24.49
N GLY A 34 -4.55 7.64 25.48
CA GLY A 34 -3.73 6.44 25.31
C GLY A 34 -2.38 6.73 24.65
N LYS A 35 -1.67 5.67 24.25
CA LYS A 35 -0.37 5.77 23.57
C LYS A 35 -0.55 5.46 22.10
N GLU A 36 0.01 6.30 21.24
CA GLU A 36 0.16 6.03 19.82
C GLU A 36 0.98 4.75 19.61
N VAL A 37 0.52 3.88 18.71
CA VAL A 37 1.16 2.60 18.39
C VAL A 37 1.54 2.60 16.92
N THR A 38 2.84 2.57 16.65
CA THR A 38 3.35 2.36 15.29
C THR A 38 3.28 0.88 14.95
N VAL A 39 2.55 0.53 13.90
CA VAL A 39 2.42 -0.83 13.39
C VAL A 39 3.38 -1.03 12.22
N PRO A 40 4.32 -1.99 12.28
CA PRO A 40 5.21 -2.27 11.15
C PRO A 40 4.44 -2.87 9.98
N CYS A 41 4.90 -2.62 8.74
CA CYS A 41 4.25 -3.11 7.52
C CYS A 41 2.75 -2.74 7.45
N SER A 42 2.37 -1.60 8.01
CA SER A 42 0.99 -1.13 8.05
C SER A 42 0.51 -0.67 6.67
N ASP A 43 -0.80 -0.54 6.54
CA ASP A 43 -1.42 0.00 5.34
C ASP A 43 -1.01 1.45 5.07
N GLU A 44 -0.64 2.23 6.10
CA GLU A 44 -0.10 3.59 5.90
C GLU A 44 1.16 3.59 5.02
N GLU A 45 2.05 2.61 5.19
CA GLU A 45 3.28 2.46 4.41
C GLU A 45 3.05 1.63 3.14
N PHE A 46 2.19 0.61 3.21
CA PHE A 46 1.97 -0.38 2.14
C PHE A 46 0.54 -0.36 1.58
N HIS A 47 -0.08 0.82 1.48
CA HIS A 47 -1.37 0.99 0.80
C HIS A 47 -1.25 0.59 -0.68
N THR A 48 -2.35 0.16 -1.29
CA THR A 48 -2.41 -0.04 -2.75
C THR A 48 -2.21 1.30 -3.47
N ASP A 49 -1.43 1.33 -4.55
CA ASP A 49 -1.20 2.54 -5.34
C ASP A 49 -1.39 2.27 -6.84
N SER A 50 -1.16 3.28 -7.70
CA SER A 50 -1.30 3.13 -9.15
C SER A 50 -0.39 2.08 -9.81
N LYS A 51 0.59 1.53 -9.08
CA LYS A 51 1.59 0.57 -9.56
C LYS A 51 1.45 -0.81 -8.93
N TYR A 52 1.00 -0.91 -7.69
CA TYR A 52 0.95 -2.18 -6.95
C TYR A 52 -0.35 -2.35 -6.19
N PHE A 53 -0.93 -3.55 -6.31
CA PHE A 53 -1.85 -4.05 -5.30
C PHE A 53 -1.06 -4.53 -4.10
N ARG A 54 -1.53 -4.18 -2.90
CA ARG A 54 -0.88 -4.56 -1.65
C ARG A 54 -1.88 -5.12 -0.65
N GLY A 55 -1.39 -6.05 0.17
CA GLY A 55 -2.11 -6.58 1.31
C GLY A 55 -1.19 -6.67 2.51
N THR A 56 -1.60 -6.09 3.63
CA THR A 56 -0.89 -6.16 4.90
C THR A 56 -1.51 -7.21 5.80
N GLY A 57 -0.71 -7.89 6.62
CA GLY A 57 -1.22 -8.89 7.53
C GLY A 57 -0.34 -9.10 8.73
N ASN A 58 -0.93 -9.68 9.77
CA ASN A 58 -0.24 -9.95 11.03
C ASN A 58 -0.62 -11.31 11.63
N GLY A 59 0.24 -11.85 12.47
CA GLY A 59 0.02 -13.15 13.09
C GLY A 59 0.77 -13.31 14.39
N ILE A 60 0.08 -13.84 15.41
CA ILE A 60 0.65 -14.11 16.74
C ILE A 60 0.59 -15.61 17.04
N SER A 61 1.69 -16.16 17.54
CA SER A 61 1.78 -17.54 18.02
C SER A 61 2.99 -17.74 18.94
N ILE A 62 2.95 -18.76 19.80
CA ILE A 62 4.12 -19.24 20.55
C ILE A 62 5.18 -19.88 19.62
N ASP A 63 4.75 -20.37 18.46
CA ASP A 63 5.62 -20.94 17.43
C ASP A 63 5.80 -19.93 16.28
N LEU A 64 7.05 -19.59 15.96
CA LEU A 64 7.37 -18.59 14.94
C LEU A 64 6.86 -18.98 13.55
N SER A 65 6.91 -20.27 13.20
CA SER A 65 6.43 -20.75 11.89
C SER A 65 4.92 -20.51 11.74
N THR A 66 4.17 -20.82 12.78
CA THR A 66 2.73 -20.58 12.86
C THR A 66 2.40 -19.09 12.83
N ALA A 67 3.15 -18.24 13.54
CA ALA A 67 2.97 -16.78 13.49
C ALA A 67 3.18 -16.24 12.06
N ARG A 68 4.23 -16.72 11.39
CA ARG A 68 4.52 -16.37 9.99
C ARG A 68 3.40 -16.80 9.04
N ASN A 69 2.90 -18.03 9.19
CA ASN A 69 1.82 -18.54 8.33
C ASN A 69 0.52 -17.74 8.51
N LYS A 70 0.18 -17.37 9.76
CA LYS A 70 -0.96 -16.50 10.04
C LYS A 70 -0.80 -15.13 9.38
N ALA A 71 0.35 -14.48 9.54
CA ALA A 71 0.61 -13.18 8.94
C ALA A 71 0.53 -13.23 7.41
N LYS A 72 1.10 -14.27 6.79
CA LYS A 72 1.02 -14.47 5.33
C LYS A 72 -0.42 -14.71 4.87
N MET A 73 -1.20 -15.52 5.58
CA MET A 73 -2.59 -15.79 5.22
C MET A 73 -3.45 -14.53 5.32
N ASP A 74 -3.25 -13.74 6.37
CA ASP A 74 -3.93 -12.46 6.57
C ASP A 74 -3.58 -11.46 5.45
N ALA A 75 -2.28 -11.32 5.13
CA ALA A 75 -1.83 -10.44 4.06
C ALA A 75 -2.35 -10.86 2.68
N ASN A 76 -2.34 -12.16 2.38
CA ASN A 76 -2.90 -12.71 1.15
C ASN A 76 -4.42 -12.48 1.05
N THR A 77 -5.14 -12.56 2.17
CA THR A 77 -6.58 -12.30 2.21
C THR A 77 -6.87 -10.83 1.88
N ASN A 78 -6.12 -9.91 2.47
CA ASN A 78 -6.28 -8.48 2.24
C ASN A 78 -5.86 -8.08 0.81
N LEU A 79 -4.78 -8.68 0.28
CA LEU A 79 -4.40 -8.50 -1.13
C LEU A 79 -5.50 -8.98 -2.08
N ALA A 80 -6.04 -10.18 -1.84
CA ALA A 80 -7.12 -10.74 -2.66
C ALA A 80 -8.37 -9.85 -2.61
N GLN A 81 -8.72 -9.33 -1.44
CA GLN A 81 -9.84 -8.41 -1.29
C GLN A 81 -9.63 -7.12 -2.09
N SER A 82 -8.43 -6.53 -2.03
CA SER A 82 -8.07 -5.34 -2.81
C SER A 82 -8.25 -5.59 -4.31
N ILE A 83 -7.63 -6.65 -4.85
CA ILE A 83 -7.73 -6.99 -6.27
C ILE A 83 -9.18 -7.28 -6.70
N ASN A 84 -9.93 -8.07 -5.92
CA ASN A 84 -11.32 -8.41 -6.25
C ASN A 84 -12.23 -7.18 -6.28
N THR A 85 -12.05 -6.26 -5.32
CA THR A 85 -12.86 -5.04 -5.23
C THR A 85 -12.60 -4.14 -6.43
N THR A 86 -11.33 -3.94 -6.79
CA THR A 86 -10.95 -3.16 -7.97
C THR A 86 -11.49 -3.79 -9.25
N LEU A 87 -11.28 -5.09 -9.45
CA LEU A 87 -11.74 -5.78 -10.66
C LEU A 87 -13.26 -5.77 -10.77
N LYS A 88 -13.99 -5.87 -9.66
CA LYS A 88 -15.45 -5.70 -9.63
C LYS A 88 -15.86 -4.32 -10.15
N SER A 89 -15.25 -3.25 -9.62
CA SER A 89 -15.50 -1.88 -10.09
C SER A 89 -15.19 -1.72 -11.58
N VAL A 90 -14.06 -2.28 -12.04
CA VAL A 90 -13.68 -2.29 -13.46
C VAL A 90 -14.74 -2.97 -14.31
N SER A 91 -15.25 -4.14 -13.90
CA SER A 91 -16.28 -4.88 -14.62
C SER A 91 -17.58 -4.08 -14.73
N GLU A 92 -18.07 -3.57 -13.61
CA GLU A 92 -19.31 -2.79 -13.54
C GLU A 92 -19.22 -1.53 -14.42
N ARG A 93 -18.11 -0.79 -14.32
CA ARG A 93 -17.86 0.38 -15.17
C ARG A 93 -17.74 0.02 -16.65
N TYR A 94 -17.03 -1.06 -16.97
CA TYR A 94 -16.83 -1.50 -18.34
C TYR A 94 -18.17 -1.83 -19.03
N VAL A 95 -19.04 -2.57 -18.34
CA VAL A 95 -20.39 -2.90 -18.81
C VAL A 95 -21.24 -1.66 -18.99
N ASN A 96 -21.23 -0.76 -18.00
CA ASN A 96 -21.98 0.49 -18.06
C ASN A 96 -21.57 1.40 -19.23
N GLU A 97 -20.27 1.44 -19.54
CA GLU A 97 -19.73 2.29 -20.61
C GLU A 97 -19.86 1.65 -22.00
N ARG A 98 -19.91 0.32 -22.11
CA ARG A 98 -20.03 -0.40 -23.39
C ARG A 98 -21.47 -0.72 -23.82
N GLN A 99 -22.42 -0.75 -22.89
CA GLN A 99 -23.86 -0.92 -23.13
C GLN A 99 -24.20 -2.04 -24.15
N PHE A 100 -23.72 -3.26 -23.90
CA PHE A 100 -24.02 -4.43 -24.73
C PHE A 100 -25.06 -5.35 -24.08
N ASP A 101 -25.84 -6.05 -24.90
CA ASP A 101 -27.00 -6.85 -24.46
C ASP A 101 -26.66 -8.00 -23.49
N ALA A 102 -25.43 -8.53 -23.56
CA ALA A 102 -24.97 -9.66 -22.75
C ALA A 102 -24.22 -9.26 -21.46
N SER A 103 -24.53 -8.08 -20.90
CA SER A 103 -23.88 -7.50 -19.72
C SER A 103 -23.78 -8.46 -18.52
N SER A 104 -24.91 -9.06 -18.11
CA SER A 104 -24.95 -9.96 -16.95
C SER A 104 -24.11 -11.22 -17.15
N GLU A 105 -24.09 -11.78 -18.36
CA GLU A 105 -23.28 -12.95 -18.67
C GLU A 105 -21.78 -12.60 -18.67
N PHE A 106 -21.42 -11.42 -19.17
CA PHE A 106 -20.05 -10.92 -19.11
C PHE A 106 -19.58 -10.77 -17.65
N GLU A 107 -20.37 -10.12 -16.79
CA GLU A 107 -20.01 -9.91 -15.38
C GLU A 107 -19.80 -11.23 -14.64
N GLN A 108 -20.72 -12.19 -14.80
CA GLN A 108 -20.60 -13.52 -14.17
C GLN A 108 -19.34 -14.25 -14.62
N LYS A 109 -19.04 -14.21 -15.93
CA LYS A 109 -17.84 -14.84 -16.48
C LYS A 109 -16.56 -14.13 -16.07
N PHE A 110 -16.58 -12.80 -16.04
CA PHE A 110 -15.48 -11.99 -15.58
C PHE A 110 -15.19 -12.22 -14.08
N GLU A 111 -16.22 -12.36 -13.24
CA GLU A 111 -16.06 -12.70 -11.82
C GLU A 111 -15.39 -14.07 -11.65
N GLN A 112 -15.82 -15.07 -12.43
CA GLN A 112 -15.20 -16.40 -12.42
C GLN A 112 -13.70 -16.32 -12.77
N LEU A 113 -13.35 -15.64 -13.86
CA LEU A 113 -11.95 -15.47 -14.28
C LEU A 113 -11.13 -14.68 -13.27
N THR A 114 -11.73 -13.67 -12.65
CA THR A 114 -11.09 -12.86 -11.61
C THR A 114 -10.67 -13.74 -10.43
N ARG A 115 -11.54 -14.63 -9.96
CA ARG A 115 -11.21 -15.58 -8.88
C ARG A 115 -10.04 -16.49 -9.26
N GLU A 116 -9.98 -16.96 -10.50
CA GLU A 116 -8.87 -17.78 -11.01
C GLU A 116 -7.54 -17.00 -11.04
N VAL A 117 -7.56 -15.76 -11.53
CA VAL A 117 -6.36 -14.91 -11.58
C VAL A 117 -5.88 -14.56 -10.18
N VAL A 118 -6.78 -14.16 -9.26
CA VAL A 118 -6.41 -13.86 -7.87
C VAL A 118 -5.77 -15.08 -7.21
N ASN A 119 -6.37 -16.26 -7.34
CA ASN A 119 -5.79 -17.49 -6.78
C ASN A 119 -4.41 -17.81 -7.36
N GLN A 120 -4.19 -17.57 -8.66
CA GLN A 120 -2.89 -17.73 -9.29
C GLN A 120 -1.86 -16.75 -8.72
N GLN A 121 -2.26 -15.50 -8.51
CA GLN A 121 -1.40 -14.43 -7.98
C GLN A 121 -0.95 -14.71 -6.54
N LEU A 122 -1.85 -15.22 -5.70
CA LEU A 122 -1.54 -15.54 -4.30
C LEU A 122 -0.47 -16.63 -4.13
N ASN A 123 -0.22 -17.45 -5.16
CA ASN A 123 0.81 -18.50 -5.10
C ASN A 123 2.24 -17.95 -5.19
N ASN A 124 2.45 -16.81 -5.84
CA ASN A 124 3.78 -16.25 -6.09
C ASN A 124 3.84 -14.74 -5.83
N VAL A 125 3.19 -14.29 -4.76
CA VAL A 125 3.18 -12.89 -4.34
C VAL A 125 4.54 -12.45 -3.80
N GLU A 126 4.98 -11.25 -4.15
CA GLU A 126 6.19 -10.63 -3.63
C GLU A 126 5.98 -10.19 -2.17
N VAL A 127 6.99 -10.37 -1.31
CA VAL A 127 6.98 -9.85 0.06
C VAL A 127 7.66 -8.47 0.08
N ALA A 128 6.88 -7.41 0.24
CA ALA A 128 7.36 -6.02 0.27
C ALA A 128 7.90 -5.63 1.66
N CYS A 129 7.32 -6.19 2.71
CA CYS A 129 7.75 -5.95 4.10
C CYS A 129 7.58 -7.21 4.94
N TYR A 130 8.53 -7.41 5.86
CA TYR A 130 8.49 -8.50 6.81
C TYR A 130 9.17 -8.07 8.11
N LYS A 131 8.46 -8.18 9.23
CA LYS A 131 8.96 -7.86 10.57
C LYS A 131 8.50 -8.91 11.57
N THR A 132 9.40 -9.31 12.46
CA THR A 132 9.11 -10.25 13.55
C THR A 132 9.49 -9.61 14.87
N THR A 133 8.59 -9.67 15.83
CA THR A 133 8.79 -9.17 17.20
C THR A 133 8.55 -10.31 18.17
N GLN A 134 9.40 -10.43 19.19
CA GLN A 134 9.12 -11.30 20.34
C GLN A 134 8.46 -10.47 21.44
N MET A 135 7.28 -10.89 21.85
CA MET A 135 6.47 -10.25 22.89
C MET A 135 7.02 -10.57 24.29
N LYS A 136 6.65 -9.77 25.29
CA LYS A 136 7.08 -9.96 26.68
C LYS A 136 6.65 -11.32 27.26
N ASP A 137 5.57 -11.90 26.76
CA ASP A 137 5.06 -13.22 27.16
C ASP A 137 5.72 -14.37 26.37
N GLY A 138 6.75 -14.09 25.58
CA GLY A 138 7.50 -15.08 24.81
C GLY A 138 6.89 -15.44 23.46
N LYS A 139 5.68 -14.97 23.13
CA LYS A 139 5.06 -15.20 21.81
C LYS A 139 5.80 -14.42 20.71
N PHE A 140 5.69 -14.92 19.49
CA PHE A 140 6.11 -14.22 18.28
C PHE A 140 4.92 -13.51 17.66
N GLN A 141 5.11 -12.25 17.31
CA GLN A 141 4.23 -11.46 16.46
C GLN A 141 4.96 -11.18 15.15
N VAL A 142 4.33 -11.52 14.03
CA VAL A 142 4.86 -11.28 12.69
C VAL A 142 3.94 -10.30 11.98
N PHE A 143 4.53 -9.31 11.30
CA PHE A 143 3.88 -8.39 10.39
C PHE A 143 4.46 -8.59 9.00
N THR A 144 3.62 -8.56 7.99
CA THR A 144 4.05 -8.69 6.60
C THR A 144 3.19 -7.83 5.68
N ALA A 145 3.80 -7.27 4.65
CA ALA A 145 3.08 -6.73 3.50
C ALA A 145 3.50 -7.50 2.26
N VAL A 146 2.53 -7.84 1.43
CA VAL A 146 2.73 -8.54 0.16
C VAL A 146 2.22 -7.66 -0.98
N GLN A 147 2.82 -7.79 -2.16
CA GLN A 147 2.45 -6.97 -3.31
C GLN A 147 2.46 -7.75 -4.62
N VAL A 148 1.64 -7.27 -5.56
CA VAL A 148 1.62 -7.70 -6.96
C VAL A 148 1.59 -6.45 -7.82
N SER A 149 2.38 -6.43 -8.89
CA SER A 149 2.34 -5.32 -9.84
C SER A 149 0.98 -5.24 -10.52
N LYS A 150 0.48 -4.01 -10.72
CA LYS A 150 -0.71 -3.73 -11.52
C LYS A 150 -0.65 -4.45 -12.87
N ASP A 151 0.47 -4.33 -13.56
CA ASP A 151 0.63 -4.83 -14.92
C ASP A 151 0.53 -6.36 -14.95
N GLU A 152 1.03 -7.05 -13.92
CA GLU A 152 0.86 -8.49 -13.80
C GLU A 152 -0.61 -8.89 -13.65
N VAL A 153 -1.38 -8.20 -12.80
CA VAL A 153 -2.82 -8.46 -12.64
C VAL A 153 -3.55 -8.19 -13.96
N LEU A 154 -3.30 -7.03 -14.57
CA LEU A 154 -3.92 -6.60 -15.82
C LEU A 154 -3.63 -7.58 -16.96
N ASN A 155 -2.36 -7.95 -17.16
CA ASN A 155 -1.95 -8.89 -18.20
C ASN A 155 -2.58 -10.27 -17.98
N ASN A 156 -2.64 -10.76 -16.75
CA ASN A 156 -3.26 -12.06 -16.47
C ASN A 156 -4.76 -12.05 -16.74
N ILE A 157 -5.48 -10.99 -16.36
CA ILE A 157 -6.90 -10.84 -16.67
C ILE A 157 -7.12 -10.73 -18.18
N ALA A 158 -6.38 -9.85 -18.87
CA ALA A 158 -6.48 -9.69 -20.32
C ALA A 158 -6.22 -11.02 -21.07
N ASN A 159 -5.20 -11.77 -20.65
CA ASN A 159 -4.87 -13.09 -21.20
C ASN A 159 -5.96 -14.15 -20.96
N ARG A 160 -6.70 -14.06 -19.85
CA ARG A 160 -7.82 -14.97 -19.56
C ARG A 160 -9.04 -14.59 -20.40
N ILE A 161 -9.38 -13.31 -20.49
CA ILE A 161 -10.45 -12.80 -21.33
C ILE A 161 -10.24 -13.18 -22.80
N SER A 162 -9.02 -13.00 -23.32
CA SER A 162 -8.70 -13.30 -24.72
C SER A 162 -8.79 -14.79 -25.07
N LYS A 163 -8.82 -15.67 -24.06
CA LYS A 163 -8.97 -17.13 -24.23
C LYS A 163 -10.41 -17.59 -23.99
N ASP A 164 -11.26 -16.74 -23.42
CA ASP A 164 -12.68 -17.04 -23.22
C ASP A 164 -13.49 -16.58 -24.42
N LYS A 165 -14.10 -17.54 -25.13
CA LYS A 165 -14.84 -17.28 -26.37
C LYS A 165 -16.01 -16.31 -26.19
N LYS A 166 -16.60 -16.23 -25.00
CA LYS A 166 -17.76 -15.36 -24.74
C LYS A 166 -17.31 -13.95 -24.42
N LEU A 167 -16.31 -13.81 -23.54
CA LEU A 167 -15.81 -12.49 -23.16
C LEU A 167 -15.08 -11.81 -24.31
N GLN A 168 -14.32 -12.55 -25.12
CA GLN A 168 -13.57 -11.99 -26.25
C GLN A 168 -14.46 -11.22 -27.24
N VAL A 169 -15.72 -11.63 -27.42
CA VAL A 169 -16.67 -10.96 -28.34
C VAL A 169 -16.94 -9.51 -27.91
N TYR A 170 -17.04 -9.27 -26.61
CA TYR A 170 -17.38 -7.96 -26.05
C TYR A 170 -16.18 -7.19 -25.54
N TYR A 171 -14.97 -7.77 -25.61
CA TYR A 171 -13.75 -7.22 -25.04
C TYR A 171 -13.09 -6.19 -25.94
N ASP A 172 -13.06 -4.95 -25.47
CA ASP A 172 -12.27 -3.85 -25.97
C ASP A 172 -11.09 -3.66 -25.01
N LYS A 173 -9.91 -4.10 -25.48
CA LYS A 173 -8.68 -4.05 -24.70
C LYS A 173 -8.34 -2.62 -24.26
N MET A 174 -8.40 -1.65 -25.17
CA MET A 174 -8.01 -0.27 -24.86
C MET A 174 -8.96 0.32 -23.82
N LYS A 175 -10.27 0.08 -23.98
CA LYS A 175 -11.26 0.59 -23.04
C LYS A 175 -11.14 -0.06 -21.66
N PHE A 176 -10.91 -1.36 -21.62
CA PHE A 176 -10.69 -2.09 -20.36
C PHE A 176 -9.44 -1.59 -19.63
N GLU A 177 -8.31 -1.48 -20.34
CA GLU A 177 -7.06 -0.97 -19.76
C GLU A 177 -7.20 0.46 -19.26
N GLN A 178 -7.93 1.31 -19.98
CA GLN A 178 -8.24 2.66 -19.53
C GLN A 178 -9.00 2.64 -18.19
N ILE A 179 -10.12 1.93 -18.12
CA ILE A 179 -10.95 1.85 -16.91
C ILE A 179 -10.15 1.26 -15.76
N PHE A 180 -9.38 0.21 -16.00
CA PHE A 180 -8.51 -0.41 -15.00
C PHE A 180 -7.53 0.60 -14.41
N ASN A 181 -6.84 1.38 -15.26
CA ASN A 181 -5.88 2.38 -14.81
C ASN A 181 -6.53 3.51 -14.02
N GLU A 182 -7.73 3.92 -14.42
CA GLU A 182 -8.52 4.92 -13.69
C GLU A 182 -8.91 4.41 -12.29
N GLU A 183 -9.39 3.16 -12.17
CA GLU A 183 -9.71 2.55 -10.87
C GLU A 183 -8.49 2.44 -9.96
N MET A 184 -7.33 2.09 -10.50
CA MET A 184 -6.08 2.07 -9.72
C MET A 184 -5.65 3.46 -9.26
N SER A 185 -5.84 4.47 -10.10
CA SER A 185 -5.51 5.85 -9.74
C SER A 185 -6.44 6.40 -8.66
N LYS A 186 -7.70 5.98 -8.64
CA LYS A 186 -8.65 6.33 -7.56
C LYS A 186 -8.19 5.78 -6.22
N LEU A 187 -7.79 4.52 -6.15
CA LEU A 187 -7.28 3.90 -4.92
C LEU A 187 -6.10 4.67 -4.32
N GLU A 188 -5.16 5.13 -5.16
CA GLU A 188 -4.04 5.95 -4.68
C GLU A 188 -4.52 7.29 -4.09
N SER A 189 -5.53 7.91 -4.69
CA SER A 189 -6.08 9.19 -4.22
C SER A 189 -6.97 9.09 -2.98
N GLU A 190 -7.51 7.90 -2.71
CA GLU A 190 -8.37 7.59 -1.56
C GLU A 190 -7.57 7.11 -0.33
N ARG A 191 -6.24 7.29 -0.34
CA ARG A 191 -5.39 6.97 0.81
C ARG A 191 -5.95 7.62 2.09
N PRO A 192 -6.11 6.84 3.18
CA PRO A 192 -6.49 7.38 4.48
C PRO A 192 -5.46 8.36 5.05
#